data_AF-A0A429D772-F1
#
_entry.id   AF-A0A429D772-F1
#
_cell.length_a   1.000
_cell.length_b   1.000
_cell.length_c   1.000
_cell.angle_alpha   90.00
_cell.angle_beta   90.00
_cell.angle_gamma   90.00
#
_symmetry.space_group_name_H-M   'P 1'
#
loop_
_entity.id
_entity.type
_entity.pdbx_description
1 polymer ?
#
loop_
_entity_poly.entity_id
_entity_poly.type
_entity_poly.pdbx_seq_one_letter_code
_entity_poly.pdbx_strand_id
1 'polypeptide(L)'
;MTRLSDEHTEDLIRESLEHLATRAPDGAEIREVLAQRPSNRPTMALALVAAAVAIIALAVPLGLRAYTTVTPASPRNADWTVLPYKPGWLPDGFKELTRSAKAYPGPQTRTWSSGATGQVQLTTTPLDDRRGPWTIAPAPNQIIVHGRVGMVAEVYGDGTMLTWSPDDTYLLSLTLIGVKNPRDVGQRIADEMVRDDRARVSGELRFGRLPADLELCGVNLFMTVGGGATELEATRAGQPTAAAVVRASLRAERPDSGDAAPVPLKVRGLDGFFLPKRTGRLGHEDETVAVQVEGGRWLTVSGKRDQATLLDIANDIQLIPGDFGWFGKAPE
;
A
#
# COMPACT_ATOMS: atom_id res chain seq x y z
N MET A 1 -36.84 -30.69 36.98
CA MET A 1 -35.84 -31.71 37.30
C MET A 1 -34.59 -31.38 36.49
N THR A 2 -33.80 -30.42 36.96
CA THR A 2 -32.53 -30.58 37.73
C THR A 2 -31.49 -31.35 36.92
N ARG A 3 -30.64 -30.64 36.16
CA ARG A 3 -29.34 -30.08 36.61
C ARG A 3 -28.40 -31.19 37.11
N LEU A 4 -27.71 -31.78 36.15
CA LEU A 4 -26.48 -32.57 36.21
C LEU A 4 -25.70 -32.09 34.96
N SER A 5 -24.50 -31.52 35.00
CA SER A 5 -23.63 -31.07 36.08
C SER A 5 -22.60 -30.11 35.46
N ASP A 6 -22.71 -28.80 35.76
CA ASP A 6 -21.60 -27.86 35.52
C ASP A 6 -20.40 -28.16 36.45
N GLU A 7 -20.65 -28.85 37.57
CA GLU A 7 -19.64 -29.25 38.56
C GLU A 7 -18.56 -30.17 37.97
N HIS A 8 -18.90 -31.06 37.02
CA HIS A 8 -17.90 -31.92 36.35
C HIS A 8 -16.93 -31.13 35.47
N THR A 9 -17.36 -29.98 34.93
CA THR A 9 -16.51 -29.17 34.05
C THR A 9 -15.57 -28.29 34.87
N GLU A 10 -16.04 -27.82 36.03
CA GLU A 10 -15.23 -27.00 36.93
C GLU A 10 -14.14 -27.83 37.63
N ASP A 11 -14.41 -29.08 38.00
CA ASP A 11 -13.41 -29.99 38.56
C ASP A 11 -12.33 -30.36 37.54
N LEU A 12 -12.70 -30.60 36.27
CA LEU A 12 -11.73 -30.86 35.19
C LEU A 12 -10.83 -29.65 34.89
N ILE A 13 -11.36 -28.42 35.03
CA ILE A 13 -10.57 -27.20 34.84
C ILE A 13 -9.61 -27.00 36.02
N ARG A 14 -10.06 -27.26 37.25
CA ARG A 14 -9.22 -27.16 38.46
C ARG A 14 -8.08 -28.17 38.45
N GLU A 15 -8.36 -29.42 38.08
CA GLU A 15 -7.35 -30.48 37.97
C GLU A 15 -6.32 -30.16 36.87
N SER A 16 -6.75 -29.54 35.75
CA SER A 16 -5.83 -29.09 34.69
C SER A 16 -4.91 -27.93 35.12
N LEU A 17 -5.38 -27.05 36.01
CA LEU A 17 -4.62 -25.91 36.51
C LEU A 17 -3.61 -26.33 37.59
N GLU A 18 -3.95 -27.29 38.44
CA GLU A 18 -3.01 -27.88 39.41
C GLU A 18 -1.88 -28.68 38.71
N HIS A 19 -2.18 -29.32 37.58
CA HIS A 19 -1.18 -30.03 36.78
C HIS A 19 -0.25 -29.12 35.97
N LEU A 20 -0.66 -27.87 35.68
CA LEU A 20 0.18 -26.86 35.03
C LEU A 20 1.10 -26.12 36.01
N ALA A 21 0.76 -26.06 37.30
CA ALA A 21 1.59 -25.43 38.33
C ALA A 21 2.81 -26.27 38.74
N THR A 22 2.84 -27.57 38.42
CA THR A 22 3.91 -28.51 38.81
C THR A 22 5.02 -28.68 37.76
N ARG A 23 5.00 -27.93 36.65
CA ARG A 23 6.07 -27.94 35.62
C ARG A 23 6.52 -26.55 35.18
N ALA A 24 6.63 -25.61 36.12
CA ALA A 24 7.47 -24.44 35.88
C ALA A 24 8.95 -24.87 36.01
N PRO A 25 9.80 -24.68 34.99
CA PRO A 25 11.25 -24.89 35.13
C PRO A 25 11.80 -23.92 36.17
N ASP A 26 12.61 -24.43 37.10
CA ASP A 26 13.23 -23.64 38.16
C ASP A 26 14.23 -22.64 37.56
N GLY A 27 13.94 -21.33 37.71
CA GLY A 27 14.75 -20.23 37.17
C GLY A 27 16.10 -20.04 37.87
N ALA A 28 16.47 -20.92 38.80
CA ALA A 28 17.79 -21.00 39.41
C ALA A 28 18.80 -21.75 38.52
N GLU A 29 18.39 -22.81 37.82
CA GLU A 29 19.28 -23.66 37.02
C GLU A 29 19.82 -22.93 35.78
N ILE A 30 19.01 -22.03 35.21
CA ILE A 30 19.37 -21.24 34.02
C ILE A 30 20.40 -20.14 34.36
N ARG A 31 20.41 -19.64 35.60
CA ARG A 31 21.37 -18.61 36.04
C ARG A 31 22.73 -19.19 36.40
N GLU A 32 22.79 -20.44 36.82
CA GLU A 32 24.05 -21.14 37.14
C GLU A 32 24.80 -21.56 35.86
N VAL A 33 24.08 -21.91 34.79
CA VAL A 33 24.65 -22.24 33.47
C VAL A 33 25.19 -21.01 32.74
N LEU A 34 24.64 -19.81 32.97
CA LEU A 34 25.11 -18.56 32.36
C LEU A 34 26.32 -17.94 33.08
N ALA A 35 26.63 -18.35 34.31
CA ALA A 35 27.77 -17.83 35.07
C ALA A 35 29.10 -18.57 34.77
N GLN A 36 29.06 -19.69 34.06
CA GLN A 36 30.25 -20.47 33.73
C GLN A 36 30.60 -20.38 32.24
N ARG A 37 31.19 -19.26 31.81
CA ARG A 37 32.10 -19.31 30.65
C ARG A 37 33.20 -18.25 30.68
N PRO A 38 34.48 -18.65 30.89
CA PRO A 38 35.64 -17.79 30.76
C PRO A 38 36.11 -17.65 29.30
N SER A 39 36.79 -16.55 29.02
CA SER A 39 37.39 -16.21 27.73
C SER A 39 38.59 -17.09 27.38
N ASN A 40 38.64 -17.64 26.15
CA ASN A 40 39.86 -17.72 25.34
C ASN A 40 39.58 -18.21 23.91
N ARG A 41 40.26 -17.59 22.91
CA ARG A 41 40.52 -18.14 21.55
C ARG A 41 41.84 -18.96 21.59
N PRO A 42 42.32 -19.71 20.55
CA PRO A 42 41.90 -19.86 19.14
C PRO A 42 41.99 -21.31 18.51
N THR A 43 41.83 -21.34 17.17
CA THR A 43 42.33 -22.29 16.12
C THR A 43 41.61 -23.60 15.70
N MET A 44 41.19 -23.57 14.43
CA MET A 44 41.13 -24.56 13.31
C MET A 44 40.92 -26.08 13.49
N ALA A 45 40.00 -26.56 12.62
CA ALA A 45 39.98 -27.80 11.84
C ALA A 45 39.58 -29.15 12.49
N LEU A 46 38.49 -29.75 12.00
CA LEU A 46 38.46 -30.89 11.05
C LEU A 46 37.29 -31.88 11.29
N ALA A 47 36.66 -32.27 10.17
CA ALA A 47 35.96 -33.53 9.83
C ALA A 47 34.68 -33.96 10.58
N LEU A 48 33.52 -34.15 9.94
CA LEU A 48 33.05 -35.11 8.92
C LEU A 48 32.49 -36.44 9.49
N VAL A 49 31.15 -36.46 9.61
CA VAL A 49 30.16 -37.52 9.26
C VAL A 49 30.18 -38.89 9.97
N ALA A 50 29.07 -39.21 10.64
CA ALA A 50 28.26 -40.45 10.54
C ALA A 50 27.12 -40.42 11.59
N ALA A 51 25.96 -41.05 11.50
CA ALA A 51 25.08 -41.46 10.41
C ALA A 51 23.73 -41.81 11.11
N ALA A 52 22.62 -41.36 10.52
CA ALA A 52 21.27 -41.93 10.58
C ALA A 52 20.68 -42.41 11.94
N VAL A 53 19.87 -41.56 12.59
CA VAL A 53 18.44 -41.79 12.93
C VAL A 53 17.79 -40.42 13.22
N ALA A 54 17.07 -39.85 12.26
CA ALA A 54 15.91 -38.97 12.47
C ALA A 54 15.34 -38.60 11.08
N ILE A 55 14.82 -39.62 10.39
CA ILE A 55 13.81 -39.44 9.36
C ILE A 55 12.60 -38.84 10.09
N ILE A 56 11.99 -37.78 9.54
CA ILE A 56 10.93 -36.92 10.11
C ILE A 56 11.45 -35.69 10.92
N ALA A 57 12.32 -34.86 10.32
CA ALA A 57 12.48 -33.45 10.75
C ALA A 57 13.04 -32.52 9.64
N LEU A 58 12.95 -32.93 8.37
CA LEU A 58 13.54 -32.21 7.23
C LEU A 58 12.54 -31.97 6.09
N ALA A 59 11.28 -31.67 6.43
CA ALA A 59 10.26 -31.29 5.46
C ALA A 59 9.43 -30.06 5.86
N VAL A 60 9.85 -29.27 6.88
CA VAL A 60 8.99 -28.19 7.42
C VAL A 60 9.57 -26.76 7.38
N PRO A 61 10.87 -26.45 7.21
CA PRO A 61 11.25 -25.04 7.05
C PRO A 61 11.37 -24.56 5.59
N LEU A 62 10.95 -25.34 4.59
CA LEU A 62 10.91 -24.89 3.18
C LEU A 62 9.51 -24.48 2.70
N GLY A 63 8.45 -24.89 3.39
CA GLY A 63 7.05 -24.53 3.04
C GLY A 63 6.62 -23.12 3.47
N LEU A 64 7.33 -22.51 4.42
CA LEU A 64 6.97 -21.19 4.98
C LEU A 64 7.78 -20.01 4.40
N ARG A 65 8.91 -20.26 3.72
CA ARG A 65 9.64 -19.20 3.01
C ARG A 65 9.14 -18.92 1.60
N ALA A 66 8.35 -19.83 1.00
CA ALA A 66 7.71 -19.58 -0.29
C ALA A 66 6.47 -18.65 -0.19
N TYR A 67 5.94 -18.40 1.00
CA TYR A 67 4.79 -17.51 1.23
C TYR A 67 5.18 -16.10 1.72
N THR A 68 6.47 -15.82 1.90
CA THR A 68 6.94 -14.52 2.41
C THR A 68 8.04 -13.89 1.54
N THR A 69 8.35 -14.47 0.38
CA THR A 69 9.11 -13.76 -0.65
C THR A 69 8.23 -12.67 -1.23
N VAL A 70 8.21 -11.55 -0.53
CA VAL A 70 7.94 -10.23 -1.10
C VAL A 70 8.85 -10.13 -2.33
N THR A 71 8.26 -10.23 -3.52
CA THR A 71 8.94 -9.95 -4.76
C THR A 71 9.55 -8.55 -4.63
N PRO A 72 10.85 -8.36 -4.88
CA PRO A 72 11.44 -7.03 -4.78
C PRO A 72 10.66 -6.05 -5.66
N ALA A 73 10.47 -4.84 -5.14
CA ALA A 73 9.88 -3.70 -5.84
C ALA A 73 10.41 -3.64 -7.28
N SER A 74 9.58 -4.01 -8.26
CA SER A 74 9.93 -3.81 -9.66
C SER A 74 9.57 -2.36 -10.00
N PRO A 75 10.50 -1.55 -10.50
CA PRO A 75 10.20 -0.19 -10.96
C PRO A 75 9.18 -0.17 -12.11
N ARG A 76 8.84 -1.34 -12.69
CA ARG A 76 7.83 -1.49 -13.74
C ARG A 76 6.43 -1.77 -13.21
N ASN A 77 6.31 -2.37 -12.02
CA ASN A 77 5.02 -2.67 -11.42
C ASN A 77 4.57 -1.48 -10.56
N ALA A 78 3.27 -1.21 -10.55
CA ALA A 78 2.68 -0.18 -9.69
C ALA A 78 2.76 -0.53 -8.19
N ASP A 79 2.86 -1.83 -7.90
CA ASP A 79 2.94 -2.35 -6.55
C ASP A 79 4.39 -2.41 -6.08
N TRP A 80 4.62 -1.96 -4.84
CA TRP A 80 5.93 -1.73 -4.24
C TRP A 80 6.80 -0.69 -4.95
N THR A 81 6.23 0.13 -5.85
CA THR A 81 6.97 1.23 -6.48
C THR A 81 7.65 2.11 -5.42
N VAL A 82 8.94 2.38 -5.62
CA VAL A 82 9.71 3.32 -4.81
C VAL A 82 9.54 4.73 -5.40
N LEU A 83 9.19 5.70 -4.56
CA LEU A 83 8.79 7.05 -4.95
C LEU A 83 9.99 8.01 -4.96
N PRO A 84 10.61 8.34 -6.11
CA PRO A 84 11.99 8.82 -6.24
C PRO A 84 12.28 10.19 -5.62
N TYR A 85 11.25 10.98 -5.27
CA TYR A 85 11.41 12.35 -4.79
C TYR A 85 10.42 12.69 -3.68
N LYS A 86 10.86 13.60 -2.81
CA LYS A 86 10.05 14.24 -1.77
C LYS A 86 10.49 15.70 -1.56
N PRO A 87 9.58 16.56 -1.08
CA PRO A 87 9.98 17.87 -0.56
C PRO A 87 10.96 17.72 0.62
N GLY A 88 12.09 18.43 0.59
CA GLY A 88 12.95 18.58 1.78
C GLY A 88 12.39 19.59 2.79
N TRP A 89 11.46 20.43 2.34
CA TRP A 89 10.70 21.36 3.16
C TRP A 89 9.27 21.53 2.65
N LEU A 90 8.34 21.72 3.57
CA LEU A 90 6.99 22.20 3.32
C LEU A 90 6.64 23.26 4.38
N PRO A 91 5.70 24.17 4.09
CA PRO A 91 5.11 25.01 5.13
C PRO A 91 4.58 24.16 6.29
N ASP A 92 4.56 24.76 7.49
CA ASP A 92 4.09 24.06 8.68
C ASP A 92 2.64 23.58 8.53
N GLY A 93 2.36 22.40 9.10
CA GLY A 93 1.04 21.80 9.11
C GLY A 93 0.71 20.91 7.91
N PHE A 94 1.52 20.92 6.85
CA PHE A 94 1.37 19.98 5.74
C PHE A 94 1.74 18.55 6.15
N LYS A 95 0.82 17.62 5.91
CA LYS A 95 0.95 16.21 6.28
C LYS A 95 0.66 15.32 5.09
N GLU A 96 1.42 14.24 4.93
CA GLU A 96 1.26 13.32 3.80
C GLU A 96 -0.04 12.52 3.96
N LEU A 97 -0.89 12.57 2.94
CA LEU A 97 -2.22 11.95 2.91
C LEU A 97 -2.41 10.93 1.80
N THR A 98 -1.55 10.96 0.77
CA THR A 98 -1.70 10.08 -0.40
C THR A 98 -0.36 9.69 -0.96
N ARG A 99 -0.25 8.42 -1.33
CA ARG A 99 0.82 7.88 -2.18
C ARG A 99 0.18 7.02 -3.26
N SER A 100 0.52 7.24 -4.51
CA SER A 100 0.05 6.41 -5.61
C SER A 100 1.14 6.19 -6.65
N ALA A 101 1.02 5.09 -7.36
CA ALA A 101 1.88 4.75 -8.48
C ALA A 101 1.06 4.10 -9.59
N LYS A 102 1.41 4.44 -10.82
CA LYS A 102 1.00 3.71 -12.02
C LYS A 102 2.12 2.79 -12.49
N ALA A 103 1.76 1.74 -13.21
CA ALA A 103 2.73 0.87 -13.86
C ALA A 103 3.56 1.69 -14.86
N TYR A 104 4.85 1.40 -14.99
CA TYR A 104 5.76 2.16 -15.85
C TYR A 104 5.27 2.18 -17.31
N PRO A 105 5.40 3.32 -18.04
CA PRO A 105 6.00 4.60 -17.63
C PRO A 105 4.99 5.59 -17.00
N GLY A 106 3.98 5.08 -16.31
CA GLY A 106 2.95 5.91 -15.69
C GLY A 106 3.47 6.78 -14.52
N PRO A 107 2.73 7.83 -14.17
CA PRO A 107 3.11 8.75 -13.12
C PRO A 107 3.00 8.14 -11.72
N GLN A 108 3.74 8.72 -10.80
CA GLN A 108 3.66 8.48 -9.37
C GLN A 108 3.26 9.78 -8.68
N THR A 109 2.45 9.70 -7.63
CA THR A 109 1.92 10.89 -6.99
C THR A 109 2.02 10.80 -5.48
N ARG A 110 2.34 11.93 -4.85
CA ARG A 110 2.28 12.15 -3.42
C ARG A 110 1.49 13.41 -3.14
N THR A 111 0.67 13.39 -2.10
CA THR A 111 -0.13 14.55 -1.70
C THR A 111 0.07 14.84 -0.23
N TRP A 112 0.33 16.10 0.06
CA TRP A 112 0.32 16.66 1.41
C TRP A 112 -0.80 17.68 1.53
N SER A 113 -1.43 17.74 2.69
CA SER A 113 -2.46 18.73 2.99
C SER A 113 -2.30 19.28 4.40
N SER A 114 -2.63 20.55 4.58
CA SER A 114 -2.75 21.21 5.88
C SER A 114 -4.22 21.31 6.33
N GLY A 115 -5.12 20.52 5.74
CA GLY A 115 -6.57 20.64 5.91
C GLY A 115 -7.16 21.67 4.95
N ALA A 116 -8.04 22.55 5.45
CA ALA A 116 -8.73 23.54 4.63
C ALA A 116 -7.81 24.66 4.07
N THR A 117 -6.58 24.75 4.57
CA THR A 117 -5.62 25.83 4.25
C THR A 117 -4.75 25.55 3.04
N GLY A 118 -4.72 24.34 2.50
CA GLY A 118 -4.00 24.07 1.27
C GLY A 118 -3.63 22.61 1.03
N GLN A 119 -3.24 22.35 -0.22
CA GLN A 119 -2.78 21.07 -0.70
C GLN A 119 -1.56 21.26 -1.60
N VAL A 120 -0.58 20.38 -1.43
CA VAL A 120 0.59 20.24 -2.29
C VAL A 120 0.58 18.83 -2.88
N GLN A 121 0.60 18.73 -4.19
CA GLN A 121 0.65 17.46 -4.93
C GLN A 121 1.93 17.41 -5.74
N LEU A 122 2.78 16.42 -5.50
CA LEU A 122 3.94 16.12 -6.33
C LEU A 122 3.59 14.96 -7.25
N THR A 123 3.70 15.16 -8.55
CA THR A 123 3.64 14.12 -9.57
C THR A 123 5.02 13.92 -10.16
N THR A 124 5.52 12.69 -10.12
CA THR A 124 6.76 12.29 -10.76
C THR A 124 6.45 11.39 -11.95
N THR A 125 6.85 11.82 -13.14
CA THR A 125 6.65 11.06 -14.39
C THR A 125 8.01 10.60 -14.89
N PRO A 126 8.25 9.28 -15.01
CA PRO A 126 9.44 8.78 -15.70
C PRO A 126 9.46 9.29 -17.14
N LEU A 127 10.58 9.87 -17.55
CA LEU A 127 10.83 10.18 -18.95
C LEU A 127 11.09 8.87 -19.69
N ASP A 128 10.42 8.68 -20.82
CA ASP A 128 10.65 7.54 -21.72
C ASP A 128 12.07 7.66 -22.30
N ASP A 129 12.87 6.61 -22.14
CA ASP A 129 14.26 6.50 -22.64
C ASP A 129 14.39 6.89 -24.13
N ARG A 130 13.29 6.78 -24.89
CA ARG A 130 13.23 7.09 -26.32
C ARG A 130 13.03 8.56 -26.67
N ARG A 131 12.70 9.42 -25.70
CA ARG A 131 12.28 10.82 -25.97
C ARG A 131 13.38 11.87 -25.83
N GLY A 132 14.60 11.46 -25.49
CA GLY A 132 15.70 12.39 -25.28
C GLY A 132 15.45 13.34 -24.09
N PRO A 133 16.39 14.25 -23.79
CA PRO A 133 16.26 15.16 -22.67
C PRO A 133 15.05 16.08 -22.88
N TRP A 134 14.21 16.20 -21.84
CA TRP A 134 13.05 17.08 -21.88
C TRP A 134 13.50 18.55 -21.82
N THR A 135 13.04 19.36 -22.78
CA THR A 135 13.36 20.79 -22.86
C THR A 135 12.10 21.65 -22.85
N ILE A 136 12.08 22.68 -21.99
CA ILE A 136 11.01 23.70 -21.98
C ILE A 136 11.37 24.79 -22.99
N ALA A 137 10.44 25.11 -23.88
CA ALA A 137 10.58 26.26 -24.76
C ALA A 137 10.65 27.58 -23.97
N PRO A 138 11.39 28.59 -24.45
CA PRO A 138 11.38 29.94 -23.88
C PRO A 138 9.96 30.46 -23.63
N ALA A 139 9.65 30.83 -22.39
CA ALA A 139 8.33 31.34 -22.00
C ALA A 139 8.45 32.40 -20.87
N PRO A 140 7.53 33.37 -20.76
CA PRO A 140 7.62 34.45 -19.76
C PRO A 140 7.53 33.96 -18.30
N ASN A 141 6.95 32.79 -18.10
CA ASN A 141 6.65 32.17 -16.82
C ASN A 141 7.67 31.10 -16.41
N GLN A 142 8.88 31.16 -16.95
CA GLN A 142 9.95 30.25 -16.58
C GLN A 142 10.42 30.46 -15.14
N ILE A 143 10.95 29.37 -14.59
CA ILE A 143 11.69 29.32 -13.33
C ILE A 143 12.99 28.57 -13.56
N ILE A 144 13.94 28.75 -12.65
CA ILE A 144 15.19 28.00 -12.65
C ILE A 144 15.26 27.22 -11.34
N VAL A 145 15.45 25.92 -11.43
CA VAL A 145 15.64 25.03 -10.28
C VAL A 145 16.97 24.35 -10.45
N HIS A 146 17.94 24.66 -9.60
CA HIS A 146 19.32 24.12 -9.68
C HIS A 146 19.96 24.17 -11.08
N GLY A 147 19.75 25.28 -11.80
CA GLY A 147 20.30 25.51 -13.14
C GLY A 147 19.51 24.86 -14.28
N ARG A 148 18.42 24.14 -14.00
CA ARG A 148 17.52 23.57 -15.01
C ARG A 148 16.27 24.43 -15.16
N VAL A 149 15.83 24.61 -16.40
CA VAL A 149 14.65 25.43 -16.72
C VAL A 149 13.38 24.66 -16.36
N GLY A 150 12.53 25.32 -15.57
CA GLY A 150 11.17 24.93 -15.23
C GLY A 150 10.14 25.92 -15.78
N MET A 151 8.86 25.59 -15.63
CA MET A 151 7.74 26.45 -16.02
C MET A 151 6.72 26.52 -14.88
N VAL A 152 6.15 27.71 -14.68
CA VAL A 152 5.02 27.95 -13.77
C VAL A 152 3.76 28.20 -14.57
N ALA A 153 2.71 27.42 -14.36
CA ALA A 153 1.41 27.68 -14.97
C ALA A 153 0.34 27.85 -13.89
N GLU A 154 -0.63 28.72 -14.14
CA GLU A 154 -1.89 28.72 -13.40
C GLU A 154 -2.71 27.52 -13.87
N VAL A 155 -3.32 26.82 -12.92
CA VAL A 155 -4.19 25.66 -13.15
C VAL A 155 -5.53 25.88 -12.46
N TYR A 156 -6.53 25.06 -12.80
CA TYR A 156 -7.91 25.23 -12.34
C TYR A 156 -8.03 25.39 -10.81
N GLY A 157 -8.94 26.27 -10.38
CA GLY A 157 -9.25 26.50 -8.96
C GLY A 157 -8.19 27.33 -8.22
N ASP A 158 -7.65 28.36 -8.87
CA ASP A 158 -6.57 29.23 -8.37
C ASP A 158 -5.30 28.46 -7.95
N GLY A 159 -5.10 27.28 -8.55
CA GLY A 159 -3.92 26.46 -8.32
C GLY A 159 -2.73 26.98 -9.13
N THR A 160 -1.52 26.74 -8.64
CA THR A 160 -0.28 26.97 -9.38
C THR A 160 0.45 25.66 -9.56
N MET A 161 0.89 25.38 -10.78
CA MET A 161 1.67 24.20 -11.11
C MET A 161 3.07 24.60 -11.56
N LEU A 162 4.08 24.06 -10.89
CA LEU A 162 5.47 24.14 -11.31
C LEU A 162 5.82 22.84 -12.00
N THR A 163 6.46 22.90 -13.17
CA THR A 163 6.93 21.71 -13.89
C THR A 163 8.39 21.88 -14.26
N TRP A 164 9.24 20.95 -13.84
CA TRP A 164 10.67 20.96 -14.13
C TRP A 164 11.23 19.53 -14.13
N SER A 165 12.42 19.36 -14.70
CA SER A 165 13.11 18.08 -14.70
C SER A 165 14.34 18.19 -13.79
N PRO A 166 14.39 17.49 -12.64
CA PRO A 166 15.52 17.56 -11.71
C PRO A 166 16.76 16.80 -12.21
N ASP A 167 16.57 15.84 -13.11
CA ASP A 167 17.58 14.97 -13.72
C ASP A 167 17.18 14.67 -15.18
N ASP A 168 17.76 13.65 -15.81
CA ASP A 168 17.39 13.25 -17.18
C ASP A 168 16.40 12.07 -17.19
N THR A 169 15.91 11.66 -16.01
CA THR A 169 15.08 10.47 -15.81
C THR A 169 13.63 10.80 -15.50
N TYR A 170 13.37 11.95 -14.88
CA TYR A 170 12.07 12.31 -14.37
C TYR A 170 11.66 13.73 -14.76
N LEU A 171 10.36 13.87 -14.98
CA LEU A 171 9.65 15.13 -15.00
C LEU A 171 8.86 15.26 -13.69
N LEU A 172 9.07 16.36 -12.96
CA LEU A 172 8.31 16.68 -11.76
C LEU A 172 7.27 17.74 -12.09
N SER A 173 6.04 17.53 -11.61
CA SER A 173 4.98 18.53 -11.58
C SER A 173 4.50 18.70 -10.15
N LEU A 174 4.67 19.90 -9.60
CA LEU A 174 4.24 20.29 -8.27
C LEU A 174 3.03 21.21 -8.38
N THR A 175 1.87 20.73 -7.95
CA THR A 175 0.63 21.51 -7.93
C THR A 175 0.35 21.99 -6.51
N LEU A 176 0.18 23.30 -6.35
CA LEU A 176 -0.17 23.97 -5.10
C LEU A 176 -1.58 24.55 -5.21
N ILE A 177 -2.48 24.14 -4.31
CA ILE A 177 -3.88 24.58 -4.27
C ILE A 177 -4.14 25.22 -2.90
N GLY A 178 -4.74 26.41 -2.89
CA GLY A 178 -5.05 27.14 -1.65
C GLY A 178 -3.82 27.65 -0.88
N VAL A 179 -2.62 27.52 -1.45
CA VAL A 179 -1.37 27.95 -0.82
C VAL A 179 -1.14 29.44 -1.06
N LYS A 180 -0.85 30.18 0.02
CA LYS A 180 -0.49 31.60 -0.08
C LYS A 180 0.84 31.79 -0.80
N ASN A 181 0.91 32.77 -1.72
CA ASN A 181 2.09 33.06 -2.55
C ASN A 181 2.63 31.79 -3.24
N PRO A 182 1.78 31.09 -4.02
CA PRO A 182 2.06 29.73 -4.44
C PRO A 182 3.28 29.62 -5.38
N ARG A 183 3.63 30.69 -6.10
CA ARG A 183 4.84 30.76 -6.91
C ARG A 183 6.11 30.71 -6.05
N ASP A 184 6.22 31.57 -5.04
CA ASP A 184 7.41 31.64 -4.18
C ASP A 184 7.55 30.39 -3.31
N VAL A 185 6.42 29.92 -2.76
CA VAL A 185 6.40 28.67 -1.99
C VAL A 185 6.75 27.48 -2.88
N GLY A 186 6.17 27.41 -4.08
CA GLY A 186 6.48 26.35 -5.05
C GLY A 186 7.95 26.34 -5.44
N GLN A 187 8.53 27.51 -5.72
CA GLN A 187 9.95 27.65 -6.05
C GLN A 187 10.82 27.13 -4.90
N ARG A 188 10.54 27.54 -3.67
CA ARG A 188 11.28 27.06 -2.49
C ARG A 188 11.18 25.54 -2.33
N ILE A 189 9.98 24.96 -2.49
CA ILE A 189 9.80 23.50 -2.43
C ILE A 189 10.63 22.81 -3.53
N ALA A 190 10.67 23.38 -4.74
CA ALA A 190 11.44 22.83 -5.85
C ALA A 190 12.96 22.91 -5.57
N ASP A 191 13.43 24.01 -4.99
CA ASP A 191 14.84 24.20 -4.61
C ASP A 191 15.26 23.28 -3.45
N GLU A 192 14.35 23.01 -2.51
CA GLU A 192 14.60 22.09 -1.39
C GLU A 192 14.18 20.64 -1.69
N MET A 193 13.86 20.29 -2.95
CA MET A 193 13.47 18.94 -3.34
C MET A 193 14.63 17.96 -3.17
N VAL A 194 14.37 16.79 -2.61
CA VAL A 194 15.38 15.75 -2.37
C VAL A 194 14.94 14.40 -2.93
N ARG A 195 15.92 13.53 -3.23
CA ARG A 195 15.66 12.14 -3.58
C ARG A 195 15.03 11.41 -2.41
N ASP A 196 14.09 10.54 -2.73
CA ASP A 196 13.45 9.62 -1.81
C ASP A 196 13.49 8.21 -2.41
N ASP A 197 14.55 7.46 -2.16
CA ASP A 197 14.65 6.08 -2.65
C ASP A 197 14.16 5.08 -1.58
N ARG A 198 13.28 5.53 -0.68
CA ARG A 198 12.82 4.77 0.49
C ARG A 198 11.32 4.66 0.58
N ALA A 199 10.58 5.73 0.31
CA ALA A 199 9.12 5.71 0.36
C ALA A 199 8.56 4.73 -0.68
N ARG A 200 7.64 3.86 -0.24
CA ARG A 200 7.02 2.83 -1.09
C ARG A 200 5.53 3.04 -1.21
N VAL A 201 4.99 2.61 -2.34
CA VAL A 201 3.57 2.40 -2.55
C VAL A 201 3.26 0.92 -2.28
N SER A 202 2.91 0.59 -1.04
CA SER A 202 2.50 -0.75 -0.63
C SER A 202 1.32 -0.71 0.34
N GLY A 203 0.12 -0.99 -0.17
CA GLY A 203 -1.09 -1.09 0.62
C GLY A 203 -1.37 -2.51 1.11
N GLU A 204 -2.59 -2.74 1.56
CA GLU A 204 -3.04 -4.01 2.15
C GLU A 204 -3.62 -5.00 1.14
N LEU A 205 -3.83 -4.56 -0.11
CA LEU A 205 -4.44 -5.37 -1.16
C LEU A 205 -3.42 -5.85 -2.16
N ARG A 206 -3.55 -7.11 -2.61
CA ARG A 206 -2.93 -7.61 -3.84
C ARG A 206 -3.96 -8.33 -4.69
N PHE A 207 -3.85 -8.18 -6.00
CA PHE A 207 -4.58 -9.09 -6.88
C PHE A 207 -3.95 -10.49 -6.77
N GLY A 208 -4.78 -11.51 -6.58
CA GLY A 208 -4.38 -12.90 -6.84
C GLY A 208 -4.35 -13.17 -8.32
N ARG A 209 -5.19 -14.08 -8.81
CA ARG A 209 -5.34 -14.27 -10.25
C ARG A 209 -6.21 -13.16 -10.82
N LEU A 210 -5.70 -12.50 -11.86
CA LEU A 210 -6.52 -11.69 -12.75
C LEU A 210 -6.92 -12.49 -13.99
N PRO A 211 -8.08 -12.20 -14.60
CA PRO A 211 -8.37 -12.61 -15.97
C PRO A 211 -7.20 -12.29 -16.90
N ALA A 212 -6.92 -13.16 -17.88
CA ALA A 212 -5.72 -13.06 -18.73
C ALA A 212 -5.65 -11.77 -19.58
N ASP A 213 -6.79 -11.10 -19.79
CA ASP A 213 -6.90 -9.83 -20.49
C ASP A 213 -6.76 -8.61 -19.56
N LEU A 214 -6.50 -8.83 -18.27
CA LEU A 214 -6.29 -7.78 -17.28
C LEU A 214 -4.88 -7.85 -16.66
N GLU A 215 -4.32 -6.68 -16.39
CA GLU A 215 -3.07 -6.53 -15.65
C GLU A 215 -3.16 -5.39 -14.64
N LEU A 216 -2.43 -5.50 -13.53
CA LEU A 216 -2.28 -4.43 -12.55
C LEU A 216 -1.66 -3.20 -13.22
N CYS A 217 -2.32 -2.05 -13.12
CA CYS A 217 -1.82 -0.79 -13.67
C CYS A 217 -1.69 0.34 -12.66
N GLY A 218 -2.22 0.20 -11.45
CA GLY A 218 -2.18 1.26 -10.45
C GLY A 218 -2.38 0.79 -9.03
N VAL A 219 -1.75 1.50 -8.09
CA VAL A 219 -1.98 1.39 -6.65
C VAL A 219 -2.14 2.79 -6.09
N ASN A 220 -3.15 2.99 -5.25
CA ASN A 220 -3.44 4.25 -4.59
C ASN A 220 -3.67 4.02 -3.09
N LEU A 221 -2.92 4.72 -2.26
CA LEU A 221 -3.00 4.69 -0.81
C LEU A 221 -3.42 6.06 -0.33
N PHE A 222 -4.54 6.14 0.38
CA PHE A 222 -5.08 7.43 0.81
C PHE A 222 -5.74 7.34 2.18
N MET A 223 -5.71 8.44 2.91
CA MET A 223 -6.36 8.54 4.21
C MET A 223 -7.85 8.84 4.04
N THR A 224 -8.70 8.12 4.75
CA THR A 224 -10.13 8.40 4.90
C THR A 224 -10.46 8.69 6.37
N VAL A 225 -11.71 9.04 6.65
CA VAL A 225 -12.17 9.29 8.04
C VAL A 225 -12.03 8.03 8.89
N GLY A 226 -12.24 6.85 8.30
CA GLY A 226 -12.10 5.57 8.98
C GLY A 226 -10.69 4.98 8.95
N GLY A 227 -9.66 5.74 8.55
CA GLY A 227 -8.26 5.33 8.55
C GLY A 227 -7.68 5.17 7.15
N GLY A 228 -6.64 4.33 7.01
CA GLY A 228 -6.00 4.09 5.72
C GLY A 228 -6.89 3.31 4.75
N ALA A 229 -6.84 3.69 3.48
CA ALA A 229 -7.46 2.95 2.39
C ALA A 229 -6.43 2.56 1.33
N THR A 230 -6.65 1.39 0.74
CA THR A 230 -5.91 0.91 -0.43
C THR A 230 -6.87 0.77 -1.59
N GLU A 231 -6.46 1.20 -2.77
CA GLU A 231 -7.11 0.91 -4.04
C GLU A 231 -6.08 0.32 -5.02
N LEU A 232 -6.48 -0.75 -5.69
CA LEU A 232 -5.77 -1.35 -6.82
C LEU A 232 -6.56 -1.09 -8.09
N GLU A 233 -5.84 -0.86 -9.18
CA GLU A 233 -6.43 -0.68 -10.49
C GLU A 233 -5.86 -1.72 -11.46
N ALA A 234 -6.76 -2.34 -12.23
CA ALA A 234 -6.39 -3.21 -13.34
C ALA A 234 -6.91 -2.64 -14.66
N THR A 235 -6.11 -2.74 -15.71
CA THR A 235 -6.45 -2.33 -17.07
C THR A 235 -6.23 -3.49 -18.04
N ARG A 236 -6.42 -3.24 -19.34
CA ARG A 236 -6.19 -4.24 -20.38
C ARG A 236 -4.72 -4.64 -20.43
N ALA A 237 -4.46 -5.94 -20.54
CA ALA A 237 -3.12 -6.49 -20.65
C ALA A 237 -2.33 -5.84 -21.80
N GLY A 238 -1.06 -5.51 -21.55
CA GLY A 238 -0.18 -4.81 -22.49
C GLY A 238 -0.48 -3.31 -22.68
N GLN A 239 -1.36 -2.72 -21.86
CA GLN A 239 -1.72 -1.29 -21.92
C GLN A 239 -1.60 -0.64 -20.54
N PRO A 240 -0.41 -0.63 -19.90
CA PRO A 240 -0.25 -0.24 -18.50
C PRO A 240 -0.64 1.21 -18.19
N THR A 241 -0.70 2.09 -19.19
CA THR A 241 -1.10 3.50 -19.04
C THR A 241 -2.56 3.76 -19.42
N ALA A 242 -3.32 2.75 -19.83
CA ALA A 242 -4.74 2.91 -20.15
C ALA A 242 -5.58 3.11 -18.88
N ALA A 243 -6.79 3.64 -19.06
CA ALA A 243 -7.74 3.79 -17.96
C ALA A 243 -8.05 2.44 -17.30
N ALA A 244 -8.24 2.46 -15.98
CA ALA A 244 -8.64 1.27 -15.23
C ALA A 244 -9.98 0.73 -15.74
N VAL A 245 -10.06 -0.59 -15.90
CA VAL A 245 -11.29 -1.32 -16.24
C VAL A 245 -11.92 -1.93 -14.99
N VAL A 246 -11.07 -2.32 -14.02
CA VAL A 246 -11.48 -2.85 -12.72
C VAL A 246 -10.73 -2.10 -11.63
N ARG A 247 -11.42 -1.83 -10.52
CA ARG A 247 -10.84 -1.30 -9.28
C ARG A 247 -11.19 -2.21 -8.13
N ALA A 248 -10.21 -2.49 -7.28
CA ALA A 248 -10.43 -3.14 -6.00
C ALA A 248 -10.08 -2.17 -4.87
N SER A 249 -10.92 -2.04 -3.85
CA SER A 249 -10.66 -1.13 -2.74
C SER A 249 -10.89 -1.80 -1.39
N LEU A 250 -10.12 -1.38 -0.39
CA LEU A 250 -10.27 -1.75 1.00
C LEU A 250 -10.30 -0.48 1.84
N ARG A 251 -11.43 -0.19 2.47
CA ARG A 251 -11.67 1.02 3.27
C ARG A 251 -12.73 0.79 4.34
N ALA A 252 -12.86 1.71 5.29
CA ALA A 252 -13.84 1.56 6.37
C ALA A 252 -15.28 1.79 5.90
N GLU A 253 -15.45 2.62 4.87
CA GLU A 253 -16.75 3.05 4.38
C GLU A 253 -17.43 1.96 3.55
N ARG A 254 -18.69 1.66 3.88
CA ARG A 254 -19.55 0.82 3.05
C ARG A 254 -19.74 1.47 1.68
N PRO A 255 -19.68 0.71 0.57
CA PRO A 255 -19.99 1.27 -0.74
C PRO A 255 -21.41 1.84 -0.79
N ASP A 256 -21.54 3.00 -1.43
CA ASP A 256 -22.84 3.63 -1.67
C ASP A 256 -23.69 2.71 -2.56
N SER A 257 -24.91 2.43 -2.12
CA SER A 257 -25.86 1.62 -2.89
C SER A 257 -26.63 2.45 -3.92
N GLY A 258 -26.55 3.79 -3.85
CA GLY A 258 -27.26 4.69 -4.76
C GLY A 258 -28.75 4.35 -4.83
N ASP A 259 -29.25 4.26 -6.07
CA ASP A 259 -30.61 3.85 -6.41
C ASP A 259 -30.77 2.32 -6.59
N ALA A 260 -29.71 1.53 -6.43
CA ALA A 260 -29.74 0.09 -6.64
C ALA A 260 -30.03 -0.69 -5.35
N ALA A 261 -30.85 -1.74 -5.49
CA ALA A 261 -31.05 -2.73 -4.44
C ALA A 261 -29.86 -3.72 -4.38
N PRO A 262 -29.22 -3.91 -3.21
CA PRO A 262 -28.18 -4.93 -3.05
C PRO A 262 -28.72 -6.34 -3.30
N VAL A 263 -28.03 -7.10 -4.15
CA VAL A 263 -28.32 -8.51 -4.41
C VAL A 263 -27.39 -9.35 -3.54
N PRO A 264 -27.90 -10.13 -2.56
CA PRO A 264 -27.05 -10.95 -1.70
C PRO A 264 -26.23 -11.97 -2.49
N LEU A 265 -24.97 -12.15 -2.12
CA LEU A 265 -24.10 -13.22 -2.64
C LEU A 265 -23.02 -13.58 -1.62
N LYS A 266 -22.31 -14.68 -1.86
CA LYS A 266 -21.14 -15.06 -1.05
C LYS A 266 -19.86 -14.59 -1.72
N VAL A 267 -19.03 -13.86 -0.98
CA VAL A 267 -17.67 -13.48 -1.38
C VAL A 267 -16.73 -14.08 -0.35
N ARG A 268 -15.80 -14.94 -0.78
CA ARG A 268 -14.83 -15.61 0.11
C ARG A 268 -15.51 -16.37 1.26
N GLY A 269 -16.69 -16.93 1.00
CA GLY A 269 -17.53 -17.59 2.02
C GLY A 269 -18.27 -16.65 2.99
N LEU A 270 -17.97 -15.35 2.97
CA LEU A 270 -18.62 -14.33 3.79
C LEU A 270 -19.88 -13.78 3.11
N ASP A 271 -20.80 -13.26 3.91
CA ASP A 271 -21.98 -12.57 3.41
C ASP A 271 -21.59 -11.22 2.80
N GLY A 272 -21.83 -11.11 1.50
CA GLY A 272 -21.60 -9.90 0.71
C GLY A 272 -22.80 -9.61 -0.17
N PHE A 273 -22.61 -8.68 -1.12
CA PHE A 273 -23.63 -8.33 -2.08
C PHE A 273 -23.04 -7.82 -3.39
N PHE A 274 -23.85 -7.91 -4.43
CA PHE A 274 -23.65 -7.25 -5.71
C PHE A 274 -24.53 -6.01 -5.80
N LEU A 275 -23.96 -4.94 -6.36
CA LEU A 275 -24.67 -3.74 -6.79
C LEU A 275 -24.57 -3.67 -8.32
N PRO A 276 -25.70 -3.64 -9.05
CA PRO A 276 -25.67 -3.34 -10.48
C PRO A 276 -25.19 -1.90 -10.74
N LYS A 277 -25.04 -1.56 -12.02
CA LYS A 277 -24.82 -0.17 -12.44
C LYS A 277 -25.91 0.72 -11.86
N ARG A 278 -25.50 1.84 -11.32
CA ARG A 278 -26.36 2.69 -10.50
C ARG A 278 -25.96 4.15 -10.60
N THR A 279 -26.82 5.02 -10.10
CA THR A 279 -26.49 6.43 -9.89
C THR A 279 -26.28 6.65 -8.40
N GLY A 280 -25.02 6.87 -8.02
CA GLY A 280 -24.61 7.21 -6.66
C GLY A 280 -24.51 8.71 -6.45
N ARG A 281 -24.07 9.12 -5.26
CA ARG A 281 -23.91 10.53 -4.88
C ARG A 281 -22.99 11.32 -5.83
N LEU A 282 -22.00 10.66 -6.42
CA LEU A 282 -20.98 11.29 -7.28
C LEU A 282 -21.21 11.04 -8.78
N GLY A 283 -22.38 10.52 -9.15
CA GLY A 283 -22.76 10.24 -10.53
C GLY A 283 -22.89 8.75 -10.83
N HIS A 284 -22.62 8.36 -12.07
CA HIS A 284 -22.73 6.96 -12.49
C HIS A 284 -21.65 6.09 -11.85
N GLU A 285 -22.08 5.01 -11.20
CA GLU A 285 -21.22 4.01 -10.59
C GLU A 285 -21.34 2.67 -11.33
N ASP A 286 -20.21 2.03 -11.55
CA ASP A 286 -20.14 0.72 -12.20
C ASP A 286 -20.67 -0.40 -11.28
N GLU A 287 -20.87 -1.57 -11.87
CA GLU A 287 -21.17 -2.80 -11.13
C GLU A 287 -20.12 -3.03 -10.04
N THR A 288 -20.57 -3.49 -8.88
CA THR A 288 -19.72 -3.62 -7.69
C THR A 288 -20.05 -4.90 -6.92
N VAL A 289 -19.05 -5.72 -6.64
CA VAL A 289 -19.12 -6.78 -5.62
C VAL A 289 -18.52 -6.24 -4.33
N ALA A 290 -19.20 -6.44 -3.20
CA ALA A 290 -18.77 -5.92 -1.91
C ALA A 290 -18.95 -6.95 -0.79
N VAL A 291 -18.01 -6.93 0.15
CA VAL A 291 -18.04 -7.79 1.34
C VAL A 291 -17.35 -7.10 2.51
N GLN A 292 -17.89 -7.28 3.71
CA GLN A 292 -17.21 -6.82 4.92
C GLN A 292 -16.22 -7.88 5.37
N VAL A 293 -14.95 -7.50 5.50
CA VAL A 293 -13.86 -8.37 5.94
C VAL A 293 -13.52 -8.12 7.41
N GLU A 294 -12.56 -8.87 7.95
CA GLU A 294 -12.08 -8.71 9.32
C GLU A 294 -11.68 -7.25 9.61
N GLY A 295 -11.95 -6.79 10.84
CA GLY A 295 -11.78 -5.39 11.22
C GLY A 295 -12.91 -4.46 10.74
N GLY A 296 -14.01 -5.02 10.19
CA GLY A 296 -15.20 -4.27 9.83
C GLY A 296 -15.06 -3.41 8.57
N ARG A 297 -13.97 -3.58 7.82
CA ARG A 297 -13.68 -2.84 6.59
C ARG A 297 -14.36 -3.50 5.39
N TRP A 298 -14.63 -2.71 4.37
CA TRP A 298 -15.28 -3.14 3.14
C TRP A 298 -14.25 -3.39 2.05
N LEU A 299 -14.20 -4.63 1.59
CA LEU A 299 -13.57 -4.99 0.33
C LEU A 299 -14.60 -4.81 -0.79
N THR A 300 -14.25 -4.02 -1.80
CA THR A 300 -15.09 -3.82 -2.98
C THR A 300 -14.31 -4.09 -4.25
N VAL A 301 -14.94 -4.72 -5.25
CA VAL A 301 -14.40 -4.86 -6.61
C VAL A 301 -15.44 -4.32 -7.58
N SER A 302 -15.09 -3.30 -8.35
CA SER A 302 -15.99 -2.63 -9.28
C SER A 302 -15.37 -2.42 -10.64
N GLY A 303 -16.21 -2.26 -11.66
CA GLY A 303 -15.74 -1.92 -13.00
C GLY A 303 -16.67 -2.37 -14.12
N LYS A 304 -16.20 -2.17 -15.36
CA LYS A 304 -16.94 -2.51 -16.58
C LYS A 304 -16.75 -3.98 -16.95
N ARG A 305 -17.13 -4.87 -16.06
CA ARG A 305 -17.10 -6.34 -16.20
C ARG A 305 -18.40 -6.92 -15.66
N ASP A 306 -18.74 -8.13 -16.11
CA ASP A 306 -19.89 -8.85 -15.56
C ASP A 306 -19.67 -9.25 -14.10
N GLN A 307 -20.79 -9.51 -13.41
CA GLN A 307 -20.82 -9.93 -12.02
C GLN A 307 -19.91 -11.14 -11.71
N ALA A 308 -19.86 -12.15 -12.60
CA ALA A 308 -19.08 -13.36 -12.36
C ALA A 308 -17.58 -13.04 -12.32
N THR A 309 -17.11 -12.24 -13.27
CA THR A 309 -15.72 -11.78 -13.34
C THR A 309 -15.34 -10.94 -12.12
N LEU A 310 -16.20 -10.01 -11.70
CA LEU A 310 -15.94 -9.19 -10.50
C LEU A 310 -15.91 -10.04 -9.23
N LEU A 311 -16.78 -11.05 -9.13
CA LEU A 311 -16.82 -11.98 -8.01
C LEU A 311 -15.58 -12.86 -7.95
N ASP A 312 -15.12 -13.39 -9.09
CA ASP A 312 -13.89 -14.18 -9.18
C ASP A 312 -12.68 -13.37 -8.71
N ILE A 313 -12.56 -12.12 -9.17
CA ILE A 313 -11.50 -11.21 -8.72
C ILE A 313 -11.61 -10.96 -7.20
N ALA A 314 -12.82 -10.70 -6.68
CA ALA A 314 -13.02 -10.46 -5.25
C ALA A 314 -12.65 -11.68 -4.38
N ASN A 315 -12.91 -12.89 -4.89
CA ASN A 315 -12.52 -14.13 -4.23
C ASN A 315 -11.00 -14.31 -4.17
N ASP A 316 -10.29 -13.91 -5.23
CA ASP A 316 -8.85 -14.12 -5.37
C ASP A 316 -7.98 -12.99 -4.78
N ILE A 317 -8.57 -11.87 -4.35
CA ILE A 317 -7.82 -10.80 -3.69
C ILE A 317 -7.07 -11.31 -2.46
N GLN A 318 -5.83 -10.86 -2.27
CA GLN A 318 -5.05 -11.18 -1.08
C GLN A 318 -5.02 -9.96 -0.17
N LEU A 319 -5.29 -10.19 1.11
CA LEU A 319 -5.13 -9.22 2.18
C LEU A 319 -3.77 -9.46 2.83
N ILE A 320 -2.93 -8.44 2.84
CA ILE A 320 -1.59 -8.46 3.44
C ILE A 320 -1.43 -7.28 4.41
N PRO A 321 -0.45 -7.30 5.33
CA PRO A 321 -0.14 -6.13 6.14
C PRO A 321 0.23 -4.92 5.28
N GLY A 322 -0.39 -3.77 5.54
CA GLY A 322 -0.08 -2.50 4.88
C GLY A 322 0.91 -1.64 5.68
N ASP A 323 1.57 -0.72 4.99
CA ASP A 323 2.39 0.32 5.62
C ASP A 323 1.72 1.69 5.50
N PHE A 324 1.16 2.15 6.63
CA PHE A 324 0.51 3.44 6.77
C PHE A 324 1.14 4.32 7.85
N GLY A 325 2.33 3.96 8.35
CA GLY A 325 3.00 4.69 9.42
C GLY A 325 3.43 6.11 9.02
N TRP A 326 3.29 6.47 7.75
CA TRP A 326 3.60 7.77 7.16
C TRP A 326 2.39 8.72 7.11
N PHE A 327 1.15 8.23 7.26
CA PHE A 327 -0.01 9.11 7.21
C PHE A 327 0.03 10.16 8.31
N GLY A 328 -0.35 11.38 7.95
CA GLY A 328 -0.46 12.47 8.93
C GLY A 328 0.89 13.01 9.41
N LYS A 329 2.00 12.61 8.79
CA LYS A 329 3.35 13.07 9.11
C LYS A 329 3.87 14.10 8.10
N ALA A 330 4.79 14.94 8.55
CA ALA A 330 5.61 15.77 7.68
C ALA A 330 6.48 14.89 6.77
N PRO A 331 7.01 15.42 5.64
CA PRO A 331 7.98 14.68 4.84
C PRO A 331 9.21 14.32 5.68
N GLU A 332 9.36 13.03 6.01
CA GLU A 332 10.56 12.43 6.61
C GLU A 332 11.61 12.15 5.55
#